data_AF-A0A0B9G270-F1
#
_entry.id   AF-A0A0B9G270-F1
#
_cell.length_a   1.000
_cell.length_b   1.000
_cell.length_c   1.000
_cell.angle_alpha   90.00
_cell.angle_beta   90.00
_cell.angle_gamma   90.00
#
_symmetry.space_group_name_H-M   'P 1'
#
loop_
_entity.id
_entity.type
_entity.pdbx_description
1 polymer ?
#
loop_
_entity_poly.entity_id
_entity_poly.type
_entity_poly.pdbx_seq_one_letter_code
_entity_poly.pdbx_strand_id
1 'polypeptide(L)' 'MNKLKLMINSMIVENRRDCLATVVLGYQADYSWQVLGYQSQSEYDRDLARSRLRVRVKGHDAL' A
#
# COMPACT_ATOMS: atom_id res chain seq x y z
N MET A 1 -9.67 18.40 -17.75
CA MET A 1 -9.52 17.99 -16.33
C MET A 1 -8.38 18.80 -15.70
N ASN A 2 -8.56 19.41 -14.52
CA ASN A 2 -7.54 20.27 -13.89
C ASN A 2 -6.33 19.44 -13.40
N LYS A 3 -5.10 19.88 -13.69
CA LYS A 3 -3.83 19.23 -13.30
C LYS A 3 -3.72 19.01 -11.79
N LEU A 4 -4.17 19.97 -10.97
CA LEU A 4 -4.17 19.84 -9.51
C LEU A 4 -5.07 18.70 -9.04
N LYS A 5 -6.26 18.56 -9.65
CA LYS A 5 -7.22 17.51 -9.31
C LYS A 5 -6.67 16.12 -9.61
N LEU A 6 -5.96 15.97 -10.74
CA LEU A 6 -5.29 14.71 -11.09
C LEU A 6 -4.20 14.34 -10.08
N MET A 7 -3.39 15.33 -9.67
CA MET A 7 -2.31 15.11 -8.71
C MET A 7 -2.84 14.71 -7.34
N ILE A 8 -3.88 15.41 -6.84
CA ILE A 8 -4.55 15.07 -5.58
C ILE A 8 -5.12 13.64 -5.63
N ASN A 9 -5.80 13.29 -6.73
CA ASN A 9 -6.36 11.95 -6.88
C ASN A 9 -5.27 10.87 -6.86
N SER A 10 -4.12 11.09 -7.52
CA SER A 10 -2.99 10.16 -7.48
C SER A 10 -2.48 9.97 -6.05
N MET A 11 -2.27 11.07 -5.33
CA MET A 11 -1.81 11.04 -3.94
C MET A 11 -2.77 10.28 -3.03
N ILE A 12 -4.09 10.49 -3.18
CA ILE A 12 -5.11 9.77 -2.40
C ILE A 12 -5.04 8.27 -2.67
N VAL A 13 -4.96 7.87 -3.95
CA VAL A 13 -4.93 6.46 -4.36
C VAL A 13 -3.65 5.77 -3.90
N GLU A 14 -2.50 6.44 -3.97
CA GLU A 14 -1.22 5.95 -3.47
C GLU A 14 -1.24 5.80 -1.94
N ASN A 15 -1.63 6.84 -1.20
CA ASN A 15 -1.70 6.80 0.27
C ASN A 15 -2.68 5.74 0.78
N ARG A 16 -3.84 5.57 0.12
CA ARG A 16 -4.80 4.53 0.46
C ARG A 16 -4.17 3.15 0.36
N ARG A 17 -3.50 2.85 -0.76
CA ARG A 17 -2.86 1.55 -1.01
C ARG A 17 -1.73 1.28 -0.02
N ASP A 18 -0.92 2.29 0.28
CA ASP A 18 0.13 2.19 1.28
C ASP A 18 -0.41 1.90 2.69
N CYS A 19 -1.50 2.56 3.08
CA CYS A 19 -2.15 2.33 4.37
C CYS A 19 -2.70 0.90 4.46
N LEU A 20 -3.42 0.44 3.43
CA LEU A 20 -3.97 -0.92 3.39
C LEU A 20 -2.87 -1.97 3.46
N ALA A 21 -1.82 -1.86 2.65
CA ALA A 21 -0.70 -2.80 2.67
C ALA A 21 0.04 -2.80 4.02
N THR A 22 0.08 -1.67 4.74
CA THR A 22 0.65 -1.60 6.10
C THR A 22 -0.22 -2.32 7.11
N VAL A 23 -1.54 -2.08 7.09
CA VAL A 23 -2.51 -2.73 7.98
C VAL A 23 -2.52 -4.24 7.77
N VAL A 24 -2.66 -4.69 6.52
CA VAL A 24 -2.65 -6.12 6.17
C VAL A 24 -1.39 -6.80 6.69
N LEU A 25 -0.23 -6.18 6.48
CA LEU A 25 1.05 -6.71 6.95
C LEU A 25 1.12 -6.75 8.49
N GLY A 26 0.72 -5.66 9.15
CA GLY A 26 0.80 -5.53 10.61
C GLY A 26 -0.10 -6.51 11.35
N TYR A 27 -1.29 -6.80 10.81
CA TYR A 27 -2.23 -7.75 11.39
C TYR A 27 -2.06 -9.18 10.87
N GLN A 28 -1.13 -9.43 9.95
CA GLN A 28 -1.00 -10.71 9.23
C GLN A 28 -2.34 -11.22 8.69
N ALA A 29 -3.19 -10.30 8.25
CA ALA A 29 -4.56 -10.61 7.89
C ALA A 29 -4.63 -11.15 6.46
N ASP A 30 -5.37 -12.25 6.27
CA ASP A 30 -5.60 -12.84 4.95
C ASP A 30 -6.82 -12.20 4.29
N TYR A 31 -6.60 -11.04 3.67
CA TYR A 31 -7.61 -10.35 2.88
C TYR A 31 -7.42 -10.62 1.39
N SER A 32 -8.52 -10.92 0.71
CA SER A 32 -8.58 -10.93 -0.75
C SER A 32 -8.36 -9.51 -1.30
N TRP A 33 -7.52 -9.40 -2.34
CA TRP A 33 -7.22 -8.13 -3.00
C TRP A 33 -8.46 -7.44 -3.59
N GLN A 34 -9.47 -8.21 -4.00
CA GLN A 34 -10.75 -7.69 -4.49
C GLN A 34 -11.47 -6.90 -3.39
N VAL A 35 -11.51 -7.43 -2.16
CA VAL A 35 -12.17 -6.78 -1.01
C VAL A 35 -11.48 -5.47 -0.65
N LEU A 36 -10.15 -5.44 -0.78
CA LEU A 36 -9.35 -4.24 -0.57
C LEU A 36 -9.43 -3.24 -1.74
N GLY A 37 -10.15 -3.57 -2.81
CA GLY A 37 -10.36 -2.71 -3.97
C GLY A 37 -9.11 -2.49 -4.82
N TYR A 38 -8.22 -3.48 -4.87
CA TYR A 38 -7.14 -3.52 -5.87
C TYR A 38 -7.68 -3.93 -7.23
N GLN A 39 -7.02 -3.50 -8.30
CA GLN A 39 -7.43 -3.83 -9.67
C GLN A 39 -6.94 -5.23 -10.08
N SER A 40 -5.86 -5.72 -9.46
CA SER A 40 -5.32 -7.05 -9.71
C SER A 40 -4.51 -7.55 -8.53
N GLN A 41 -4.32 -8.87 -8.47
CA GLN A 41 -3.44 -9.52 -7.49
C GLN A 41 -2.01 -8.95 -7.55
N SER A 42 -1.48 -8.69 -8.74
CA SER A 42 -0.10 -8.21 -8.90
C SER A 42 0.11 -6.77 -8.37
N GLU A 43 -0.93 -5.93 -8.41
CA GLU A 43 -0.92 -4.61 -7.79
C GLU A 43 -0.84 -4.74 -6.26
N TYR A 44 -1.66 -5.61 -5.68
CA TYR A 44 -1.67 -5.90 -4.25
C TYR A 44 -0.34 -6.47 -3.76
N ASP A 45 0.21 -7.47 -4.45
CA ASP A 45 1.48 -8.10 -4.07
C ASP A 45 2.64 -7.10 -4.11
N ARG A 46 2.64 -6.18 -5.07
CA ARG A 46 3.65 -5.12 -5.18
C ARG A 46 3.61 -4.19 -3.98
N ASP A 47 2.42 -3.76 -3.55
CA ASP A 47 2.27 -2.86 -2.42
C ASP A 47 2.56 -3.56 -1.09
N LEU A 48 2.22 -4.85 -0.95
CA LEU A 48 2.67 -5.68 0.16
C LEU A 48 4.20 -5.80 0.22
N ALA A 49 4.87 -6.04 -0.91
CA ALA A 49 6.33 -6.13 -0.95
C ALA A 49 6.99 -4.80 -0.54
N ARG A 50 6.44 -3.65 -0.98
CA ARG A 50 6.88 -2.32 -0.53
C ARG A 50 6.68 -2.12 0.97
N SER A 51 5.55 -2.55 1.50
CA SER A 51 5.25 -2.52 2.94
C SER A 51 6.29 -3.33 3.74
N ARG A 52 6.60 -4.57 3.30
CA ARG A 52 7.64 -5.42 3.90
C ARG A 52 9.02 -4.76 3.90
N LEU A 53 9.39 -4.13 2.78
CA LEU A 53 10.66 -3.42 2.67
C LEU A 53 10.77 -2.28 3.68
N ARG A 54 9.72 -1.47 3.83
CA ARG A 54 9.68 -0.36 4.80
C ARG A 54 9.81 -0.84 6.24
N VAL A 55 9.15 -1.94 6.61
CA VAL A 55 9.31 -2.54 7.94
C VAL A 55 10.75 -3.01 8.16
N ARG A 56 11.35 -3.66 7.16
CA ARG A 56 12.76 -4.09 7.25
C ARG A 56 13.72 -2.91 7.42
N VAL A 57 13.54 -1.83 6.66
CA VAL A 57 14.37 -0.62 6.78
C VAL A 57 14.22 0.01 8.17
N LYS A 58 12.98 0.21 8.65
CA LYS A 58 12.74 0.75 10.00
C LYS A 58 13.34 -0.10 11.12
N GLY A 59 13.35 -1.42 10.97
CA GLY A 59 14.00 -2.32 11.92
C GLY A 59 15.53 -2.24 11.86
N HIS A 60 16.10 -1.89 10.71
CA HIS A 60 17.54 -1.72 10.51
C HIS A 60 18.04 -0.38 11.07
N ASP A 61 17.23 0.68 10.99
CA ASP A 61 17.53 2.00 11.57
C ASP A 61 17.34 2.04 13.10
N ALA A 62 16.73 1.00 13.69
CA ALA A 62 16.48 0.88 15.12
C ALA A 62 17.55 0.09 15.90
N LEU A 63 18.61 -0.39 15.22
CA LEU A 63 19.77 -1.09 15.77
C LEU A 63 21.02 -0.20 15.69
#